data_AF-A0A7X7KSU4-F1
#
_entry.id   AF-A0A7X7KSU4-F1
#
_cell.length_a   1.000
_cell.length_b   1.000
_cell.length_c   1.000
_cell.angle_alpha   90.00
_cell.angle_beta   90.00
_cell.angle_gamma   90.00
#
_symmetry.space_group_name_H-M   'P 1'
#
loop_
_entity.id
_entity.type
_entity.pdbx_description
1 polymer ?
#
loop_
_entity_poly.entity_id
_entity_poly.type
_entity_poly.pdbx_seq_one_letter_code
_entity_poly.pdbx_strand_id
1 'polypeptide(L)'
;MKIAICTGSKCTFYGSSHIIESLEDLQESMQTMEGIRDDFVLEIELLPCEGHCKGDEKVAPLVYVDGEAVPMATGPMIMERVLNEAMRID
;
A
#
# COMPACT_ATOMS: atom_id res chain seq x y z
N MET A 1 -5.99 4.79 8.17
CA MET A 1 -5.29 3.59 7.64
C MET A 1 -3.90 3.98 7.21
N LYS A 2 -2.90 3.22 7.63
CA LYS A 2 -1.49 3.45 7.30
C LYS A 2 -0.96 2.35 6.38
N ILE A 3 -0.35 2.76 5.27
CA ILE A 3 0.31 1.87 4.31
C ILE A 3 1.80 2.20 4.31
N ALA A 4 2.63 1.25 4.73
CA ALA A 4 4.08 1.43 4.76
C ALA A 4 4.76 0.51 3.73
N ILE A 5 5.55 1.07 2.82
CA ILE A 5 6.03 0.37 1.62
C ILE A 5 7.56 0.28 1.65
N CYS A 6 8.10 -0.94 1.56
CA CYS A 6 9.54 -1.12 1.46
C CYS A 6 10.05 -0.61 0.11
N THR A 7 11.03 0.29 0.15
CA THR A 7 11.67 0.88 -1.06
C THR A 7 13.05 0.29 -1.36
N GLY A 8 13.38 -0.85 -0.75
CA GLY A 8 14.60 -1.58 -1.06
C GLY A 8 14.64 -2.09 -2.49
N SER A 9 15.84 -2.22 -3.08
CA SER A 9 16.03 -2.53 -4.50
C SER A 9 15.23 -3.73 -5.01
N LYS A 10 15.10 -4.80 -4.21
CA LYS A 10 14.29 -5.96 -4.59
C LYS A 10 12.79 -5.63 -4.63
N CYS A 11 12.27 -4.92 -3.62
CA CYS A 11 10.86 -4.50 -3.62
C CYS A 11 10.57 -3.55 -4.80
N THR A 12 11.48 -2.62 -5.09
CA THR A 12 11.41 -1.76 -6.27
C THR A 12 11.41 -2.58 -7.56
N PHE A 13 12.33 -3.54 -7.70
CA PHE A 13 12.43 -4.40 -8.88
C PHE A 13 11.16 -5.22 -9.14
N TYR A 14 10.51 -5.71 -8.08
CA TYR A 14 9.23 -6.43 -8.18
C TYR A 14 8.00 -5.52 -8.14
N GLY A 15 8.17 -4.19 -8.25
CA GLY A 15 7.07 -3.27 -8.54
C GLY A 15 6.55 -2.43 -7.38
N SER A 16 7.32 -2.25 -6.29
CA SER A 16 6.89 -1.35 -5.19
C SER A 16 6.66 0.09 -5.67
N SER A 17 7.38 0.56 -6.70
CA SER A 17 7.14 1.88 -7.31
C SER A 17 5.73 2.00 -7.89
N HIS A 18 5.24 0.96 -8.57
CA HIS A 18 3.88 0.97 -9.11
C HIS A 18 2.81 0.95 -8.01
N ILE A 19 3.10 0.33 -6.86
CA ILE A 19 2.20 0.40 -5.69
C ILE A 19 2.13 1.82 -5.17
N ILE A 20 3.27 2.51 -5.07
CA ILE A 20 3.33 3.92 -4.62
C ILE A 20 2.52 4.81 -5.56
N GLU A 21 2.79 4.74 -6.86
CA GLU A 21 2.06 5.49 -7.91
C GLU A 21 0.54 5.23 -7.82
N SER A 22 0.14 3.96 -7.73
CA SER A 22 -1.29 3.59 -7.63
C SER A 22 -1.98 4.19 -6.40
N LEU A 23 -1.27 4.31 -5.27
CA LEU A 23 -1.83 4.83 -4.03
C LEU A 23 -1.85 6.34 -3.99
N GLU A 24 -0.86 7.00 -4.60
CA GLU A 24 -0.88 8.46 -4.81
C GLU A 24 -2.06 8.85 -5.72
N ASP A 25 -2.22 8.18 -6.87
CA ASP A 25 -3.35 8.38 -7.79
C ASP A 25 -4.71 8.13 -7.11
N LEU A 26 -4.78 7.06 -6.29
CA LEU A 26 -5.98 6.75 -5.53
C LEU A 26 -6.28 7.84 -4.50
N GLN A 27 -5.28 8.30 -3.75
CA GLN A 27 -5.45 9.34 -2.73
C GLN A 27 -5.97 10.65 -3.34
N GLU A 28 -5.48 11.03 -4.53
CA GLU A 28 -6.02 12.17 -5.28
C GLU A 28 -7.48 11.93 -5.69
N SER A 29 -7.77 10.77 -6.28
CA SER A 29 -9.12 10.41 -6.73
C SER A 29 -10.15 10.41 -5.58
N MET A 30 -9.76 9.96 -4.39
CA MET A 30 -10.63 9.84 -3.22
C MET A 30 -11.20 11.17 -2.74
N GLN A 31 -10.55 12.29 -3.05
CA GLN A 31 -11.05 13.63 -2.70
C GLN A 31 -12.37 13.99 -3.39
N THR A 32 -12.72 13.30 -4.48
CA THR A 32 -13.91 13.57 -5.28
C THR A 32 -14.84 12.37 -5.42
N MET A 33 -14.47 11.21 -4.85
CA MET A 33 -15.29 10.00 -4.89
C MET A 33 -16.43 10.08 -3.87
N GLU A 34 -17.65 9.77 -4.32
CA GLU A 34 -18.78 9.58 -3.42
C GLU A 34 -18.64 8.27 -2.63
N GLY A 35 -19.14 8.25 -1.39
CA GLY A 35 -19.16 7.05 -0.54
C GLY A 35 -17.90 6.83 0.29
N ILE A 36 -16.88 7.68 0.18
CA ILE A 36 -15.75 7.71 1.12
C ILE A 36 -16.21 8.31 2.44
N ARG A 37 -15.88 7.68 3.57
CA ARG A 37 -16.16 8.24 4.90
C ARG A 37 -15.36 9.52 5.13
N ASP A 38 -16.02 10.54 5.70
CA ASP A 38 -15.42 11.85 5.98
C ASP A 38 -14.23 11.79 6.95
N ASP A 39 -14.20 10.79 7.83
CA ASP A 39 -13.15 10.59 8.83
C ASP A 39 -12.02 9.64 8.36
N PHE A 40 -12.12 9.11 7.15
CA PHE A 40 -11.09 8.23 6.61
C PHE A 40 -9.84 9.01 6.21
N VAL A 41 -8.71 8.65 6.82
CA VAL A 41 -7.38 9.19 6.49
C VAL A 41 -6.50 8.06 5.98
N LEU A 42 -5.92 8.25 4.78
CA LEU A 42 -4.88 7.38 4.23
C LEU A 42 -3.51 8.00 4.46
N GLU A 43 -2.64 7.30 5.17
CA GLU A 43 -1.23 7.67 5.35
C GLU A 43 -0.33 6.71 4.57
N ILE A 44 0.53 7.25 3.70
CA ILE A 44 1.49 6.46 2.92
C ILE A 44 2.89 6.77 3.44
N GLU A 45 3.62 5.75 3.88
CA GLU A 45 4.98 5.85 4.38
C GLU A 45 5.95 5.02 3.52
N LEU A 46 7.08 5.60 3.15
CA LEU A 46 8.15 4.90 2.45
C LEU A 46 9.20 4.42 3.46
N LEU A 47 9.32 3.10 3.60
CA LEU A 47 10.24 2.49 4.55
C LEU A 47 11.62 2.23 3.92
N PRO A 48 12.71 2.46 4.67
CA PRO A 48 14.03 1.97 4.29
C PRO A 48 14.07 0.43 4.30
N CYS A 49 14.99 -0.15 3.54
CA CYS A 49 15.11 -1.60 3.44
C CYS A 49 15.75 -2.22 4.70
N GLU A 50 15.01 -3.12 5.36
CA GLU A 50 15.52 -3.91 6.49
C GLU A 50 15.96 -5.34 6.10
N GLY A 51 15.75 -5.74 4.84
CA GLY A 51 16.20 -7.02 4.32
C GLY A 51 15.29 -8.21 4.58
N HIS A 52 14.02 -8.00 4.96
CA HIS A 52 13.03 -9.06 5.19
C HIS A 52 12.77 -9.98 3.98
N CYS A 53 13.05 -9.53 2.75
CA CYS A 53 12.97 -10.33 1.52
C CYS A 53 14.31 -10.95 1.08
N LYS A 54 15.36 -10.91 1.90
CA LYS A 54 16.64 -11.54 1.57
C LYS A 54 16.46 -13.07 1.56
N GLY A 55 16.95 -13.70 0.49
CA GLY A 55 16.87 -15.16 0.33
C GLY A 55 15.55 -15.71 -0.20
N ASP A 56 14.48 -14.90 -0.29
CA ASP A 56 13.19 -15.32 -0.86
C ASP A 56 12.60 -14.22 -1.76
N GLU A 57 12.22 -14.59 -2.98
CA GLU A 57 11.59 -13.69 -3.94
C GLU A 57 10.09 -13.55 -3.68
N LYS A 58 9.47 -14.57 -3.06
CA LYS A 58 8.03 -14.65 -2.76
C LYS A 58 7.59 -13.77 -1.58
N VAL A 59 8.44 -12.80 -1.23
CA VAL A 59 8.19 -11.82 -0.17
C VAL A 59 8.07 -10.42 -0.76
N ALA A 60 8.79 -10.12 -1.85
CA ALA A 60 8.81 -8.79 -2.44
C ALA A 60 7.70 -8.63 -3.50
N PRO A 61 7.08 -7.44 -3.62
CA PRO A 61 7.19 -6.28 -2.73
C PRO A 61 6.60 -6.54 -1.35
N LEU A 62 7.22 -5.97 -0.31
CA LEU A 62 6.73 -6.03 1.06
C LEU A 62 6.06 -4.70 1.42
N VAL A 63 4.77 -4.78 1.72
CA VAL A 63 3.96 -3.65 2.20
C VAL A 63 3.41 -4.00 3.57
N TYR A 64 3.21 -3.01 4.42
CA TYR A 64 2.54 -3.16 5.70
C TYR A 64 1.25 -2.37 5.70
N VAL A 65 0.15 -3.01 6.05
CA VAL A 65 -1.18 -2.41 6.17
C VAL A 65 -1.52 -2.35 7.65
N ASP A 66 -1.58 -1.16 8.23
CA ASP A 66 -1.77 -0.93 9.67
C ASP A 66 -0.80 -1.77 10.53
N GLY A 67 0.43 -1.96 10.03
CA GLY A 67 1.48 -2.76 10.67
C GLY A 67 1.50 -4.25 10.30
N GLU A 68 0.48 -4.76 9.62
CA GLU A 68 0.44 -6.16 9.17
C GLU A 68 1.15 -6.35 7.83
N ALA A 69 2.08 -7.30 7.77
CA ALA A 69 2.85 -7.59 6.56
C ALA A 69 2.00 -8.21 5.45
N VAL A 70 2.08 -7.63 4.26
CA VAL A 70 1.49 -8.09 3.00
C VAL A 70 2.64 -8.37 2.03
N PRO A 71 3.12 -9.63 1.95
CA PRO A 71 4.14 -10.03 0.98
C PRO A 71 3.54 -10.14 -0.43
N MET A 72 4.40 -9.99 -1.44
CA MET A 72 3.99 -10.00 -2.87
C MET A 72 2.84 -9.02 -3.14
N ALA A 73 2.87 -7.87 -2.47
CA ALA A 73 1.84 -6.86 -2.64
C ALA A 73 1.81 -6.36 -4.09
N THR A 74 0.61 -6.03 -4.56
CA THR A 74 0.39 -5.39 -5.86
C THR A 74 -0.45 -4.13 -5.65
N GLY A 75 -0.37 -3.18 -6.59
CA GLY A 75 -1.19 -1.97 -6.56
C GLY A 75 -2.68 -2.29 -6.37
N PRO A 76 -3.28 -3.15 -7.21
CA PRO A 76 -4.68 -3.54 -7.07
C PRO A 76 -5.04 -4.12 -5.70
N MET A 77 -4.20 -5.01 -5.15
CA MET A 77 -4.47 -5.61 -3.83
C MET A 77 -4.49 -4.57 -2.70
N ILE A 78 -3.58 -3.60 -2.73
CA ILE A 78 -3.53 -2.58 -1.67
C ILE A 78 -4.63 -1.52 -1.89
N MET A 79 -4.88 -1.11 -3.13
CA MET A 79 -5.99 -0.21 -3.45
C MET A 79 -7.35 -0.79 -3.04
N GLU A 80 -7.60 -2.08 -3.29
CA GLU A 80 -8.83 -2.75 -2.87
C GLU A 80 -9.00 -2.70 -1.34
N ARG A 81 -7.92 -2.96 -0.58
CA ARG A 81 -7.96 -2.86 0.90
C ARG A 81 -8.27 -1.44 1.36
N VAL A 82 -7.64 -0.43 0.75
CA VAL A 82 -7.88 0.98 1.05
C VAL A 82 -9.33 1.36 0.77
N LEU A 83 -9.86 1.03 -0.42
CA LEU A 83 -11.23 1.35 -0.81
C LEU A 83 -12.26 0.64 0.09
N ASN A 84 -12.04 -0.65 0.38
CA ASN A 84 -12.92 -1.41 1.27
C ASN A 84 -12.99 -0.79 2.67
N GLU A 85 -11.86 -0.33 3.20
CA GLU A 85 -11.84 0.35 4.50
C GLU A 85 -12.45 1.76 4.39
N ALA A 86 -12.18 2.49 3.32
CA ALA A 86 -12.66 3.85 3.14
C ALA A 86 -14.18 3.94 2.94
N MET A 87 -14.79 2.92 2.32
CA MET A 87 -16.23 2.84 2.02
C MET A 87 -17.01 1.95 2.99
N ARG A 88 -16.37 1.47 4.07
CA ARG A 88 -17.02 0.57 5.03
C ARG A 88 -18.20 1.29 5.70
N ILE A 89 -19.38 0.70 5.62
CA ILE A 89 -20.58 1.16 6.35
C ILE A 89 -20.61 0.41 7.68
N ASP A 90 -20.48 1.15 8.79
CA ASP A 90 -20.62 0.62 10.16
C ASP A 90 -22.10 0.42 10.54
#